data_AF-A0A948GG99-F1
#
_entry.id   AF-A0A948GG99-F1
#
_cell.length_a   1.000
_cell.length_b   1.000
_cell.length_c   1.000
_cell.angle_alpha   90.00
_cell.angle_beta   90.00
_cell.angle_gamma   90.00
#
_symmetry.space_group_name_H-M   'P 1'
#
loop_
_entity.id
_entity.type
_entity.pdbx_description
1 polymer ?
#
loop_
_entity_poly.entity_id
_entity_poly.type
_entity_poly.pdbx_seq_one_letter_code
_entity_poly.pdbx_strand_id
1 'polypeptide(L)'
;MAAKMDKHELNEPDKLQLFFLLVRAFAEKHRVRIYAGGGIFILIALLASGWYLYRDHYQTSAGKIYNQIIEAAAKAGSPAGDAATIKGYKDLISQYPRSRAAAMANYRLGNLYSGRREYDAAISAYQEFLKNSSAESDLVTLTYNGLGACQEAKKDLNKALESYDMATKTSAASSFEVLNYSNIARVYEAKNDPAKAAEFYRKALDKTTDPLMTLYLKRKLAILG
;
A
#
# COMPACT_ATOMS: atom_id res chain seq x y z
N MET A 1 -15.68 -64.11 -6.00
CA MET A 1 -15.42 -65.02 -4.86
C MET A 1 -14.92 -64.16 -3.72
N ALA A 2 -15.73 -63.97 -2.66
CA ALA A 2 -15.23 -63.36 -1.44
C ALA A 2 -14.32 -64.40 -0.76
N ALA A 3 -13.03 -64.09 -0.64
CA ALA A 3 -12.10 -64.94 0.09
C ALA A 3 -12.56 -64.99 1.55
N LYS A 4 -12.84 -66.19 2.06
CA LYS A 4 -13.11 -66.39 3.49
C LYS A 4 -11.82 -66.07 4.24
N MET A 5 -11.79 -64.93 4.92
CA MET A 5 -10.70 -64.56 5.83
C MET A 5 -10.60 -65.60 6.95
N ASP A 6 -9.38 -66.03 7.23
CA ASP A 6 -9.07 -67.03 8.25
C ASP A 6 -9.31 -66.44 9.65
N LYS A 7 -9.80 -67.25 10.61
CA LYS A 7 -10.09 -66.78 11.98
C LYS A 7 -8.85 -66.24 12.71
N HIS A 8 -7.65 -66.57 12.23
CA HIS A 8 -6.39 -66.11 12.76
C HIS A 8 -6.04 -64.66 12.34
N GLU A 9 -6.48 -64.19 11.16
CA GLU A 9 -6.27 -62.80 10.69
C GLU A 9 -7.12 -61.77 11.46
N LEU A 10 -8.12 -62.24 12.22
CA LEU A 10 -8.97 -61.40 13.08
C LEU A 10 -8.32 -61.05 14.44
N ASN A 11 -7.21 -61.71 14.82
CA ASN A 11 -6.58 -61.55 16.13
C ASN A 11 -5.26 -60.77 16.10
N GLU A 12 -4.76 -60.39 14.92
CA GLU A 12 -3.59 -59.52 14.78
C GLU A 12 -4.02 -58.05 14.71
N PRO A 13 -3.33 -57.12 15.39
CA PRO A 13 -3.72 -55.73 15.36
C PRO A 13 -3.58 -55.17 13.95
N ASP A 14 -4.68 -54.67 13.40
CA ASP A 14 -4.70 -54.03 12.09
C ASP A 14 -3.68 -52.86 12.02
N LYS A 15 -3.26 -52.48 10.81
CA LYS A 15 -2.28 -51.40 10.56
C LYS A 15 -2.63 -50.11 11.29
N LEU A 16 -3.91 -49.76 11.41
CA LEU A 16 -4.36 -48.62 12.20
C LEU A 16 -4.13 -48.82 13.70
N GLN A 17 -4.42 -50.01 14.23
CA GLN A 17 -4.19 -50.35 15.63
C GLN A 17 -2.69 -50.33 15.96
N LEU A 18 -1.84 -50.90 15.09
CA LEU A 18 -0.39 -50.81 15.19
C LEU A 18 0.11 -49.37 15.17
N PHE A 19 -0.43 -48.54 14.27
CA PHE A 19 -0.12 -47.11 14.22
C PHE A 19 -0.47 -46.40 15.55
N PHE A 20 -1.67 -46.64 16.10
CA PHE A 20 -2.05 -46.06 17.40
C PHE A 20 -1.16 -46.54 18.55
N LEU A 21 -0.79 -47.83 18.57
CA LEU A 21 0.14 -48.37 19.56
C LEU A 21 1.53 -47.74 19.45
N LEU A 22 2.04 -47.55 18.23
CA LEU A 22 3.32 -46.86 17.98
C LEU A 22 3.27 -45.39 18.43
N VAL A 23 2.19 -44.66 18.10
CA VAL A 23 1.99 -43.27 18.53
C VAL A 23 1.89 -43.18 20.05
N ARG A 24 1.18 -44.11 20.70
CA ARG A 24 1.06 -44.17 22.16
C ARG A 24 2.40 -44.46 22.83
N ALA A 25 3.13 -45.48 22.38
CA ALA A 25 4.43 -45.82 22.93
C ALA A 25 5.43 -44.67 22.75
N PHE A 26 5.39 -44.00 21.60
CA PHE A 26 6.17 -42.78 21.35
C PHE A 26 5.77 -41.64 22.31
N ALA A 27 4.47 -41.40 22.49
CA ALA A 27 3.98 -40.36 23.38
C ALA A 27 4.35 -40.60 24.84
N GLU A 28 4.25 -41.84 25.33
CA GLU A 28 4.68 -42.21 26.68
C GLU A 28 6.18 -42.01 26.86
N LYS A 29 7.00 -42.46 25.89
CA LYS A 29 8.46 -42.28 25.89
C LYS A 29 8.89 -40.82 25.87
N HIS A 30 8.12 -39.95 25.19
CA HIS A 30 8.47 -38.54 24.99
C HIS A 30 7.54 -37.55 25.69
N ARG A 31 6.74 -37.98 26.68
CA ARG A 31 5.68 -37.18 27.33
C ARG A 31 6.14 -35.80 27.80
N VAL A 32 7.33 -35.71 28.41
CA VAL A 32 7.88 -34.43 28.92
C VAL A 32 8.16 -33.46 27.77
N ARG A 33 8.70 -33.96 26.65
CA ARG A 33 8.96 -33.13 25.46
C ARG A 33 7.66 -32.70 24.78
N ILE A 34 6.65 -33.58 24.77
CA ILE A 34 5.32 -33.26 24.22
C ILE A 34 4.64 -32.18 25.07
N TYR A 35 4.63 -32.31 26.40
CA TYR A 35 4.07 -31.28 27.28
C TYR A 35 4.85 -29.97 27.20
N ALA A 36 6.19 -30.03 27.15
CA ALA A 36 7.01 -28.83 26.95
C ALA A 36 6.70 -28.15 25.61
N GLY A 37 6.59 -28.93 24.52
CA GLY A 37 6.22 -28.43 23.20
C GLY A 37 4.81 -27.82 23.17
N GLY A 38 3.83 -28.49 23.78
CA GLY A 38 2.47 -27.98 23.92
C GLY A 38 2.41 -26.68 24.74
N GLY A 39 3.17 -26.61 25.84
CA GLY A 39 3.29 -25.40 26.65
C GLY A 39 3.89 -24.23 25.86
N ILE A 40 4.98 -24.46 25.12
CA ILE A 40 5.58 -23.44 24.24
C ILE A 40 4.58 -22.99 23.18
N PHE A 41 3.85 -23.94 22.56
CA PHE A 41 2.83 -23.61 21.56
C PHE A 41 1.72 -22.71 22.14
N ILE A 42 1.20 -23.04 23.33
CA ILE A 42 0.19 -22.22 24.00
C ILE A 42 0.74 -20.82 24.31
N LEU A 43 1.98 -20.72 24.80
CA LEU A 43 2.62 -19.42 25.07
C LEU A 43 2.77 -18.58 23.80
N ILE A 44 3.21 -19.18 22.69
CA ILE A 44 3.30 -18.50 21.39
C ILE A 44 1.92 -18.03 20.95
N ALA A 45 0.89 -18.88 21.08
CA ALA A 45 -0.48 -18.53 20.70
C ALA A 45 -1.03 -17.37 21.55
N LEU A 46 -0.76 -17.34 22.86
CA LEU A 46 -1.15 -16.25 23.75
C LEU A 46 -0.42 -14.94 23.40
N LEU A 47 0.89 -14.99 23.13
CA LEU A 47 1.65 -13.82 22.70
C LEU A 47 1.17 -13.29 21.35
N ALA A 48 0.93 -14.18 20.39
CA ALA A 48 0.40 -13.82 19.07
C ALA A 48 -1.00 -13.19 19.17
N SER A 49 -1.88 -13.76 20.00
CA SER A 49 -3.22 -13.24 20.26
C SER A 49 -3.18 -11.87 20.94
N GLY A 50 -2.36 -11.73 22.00
CA GLY A 50 -2.17 -10.44 22.68
C GLY A 50 -1.62 -9.36 21.75
N TRP A 51 -0.62 -9.70 20.91
CA TRP A 51 -0.08 -8.79 19.91
C TRP A 51 -1.12 -8.41 18.85
N TYR A 52 -1.92 -9.38 18.38
CA TYR A 52 -3.00 -9.14 17.42
C TYR A 52 -4.06 -8.17 17.98
N LEU A 53 -4.54 -8.41 19.20
CA LEU A 53 -5.53 -7.55 19.87
C LEU A 53 -4.98 -6.15 20.15
N TYR A 54 -3.72 -6.05 20.61
CA TYR A 54 -3.05 -4.76 20.80
C TYR A 54 -2.95 -3.99 19.48
N ARG A 55 -2.50 -4.67 18.41
CA ARG A 55 -2.37 -4.06 17.09
C ARG A 55 -3.73 -3.62 16.55
N ASP A 56 -4.77 -4.44 16.68
CA ASP A 56 -6.11 -4.09 16.26
C ASP A 56 -6.63 -2.85 17.00
N HIS A 57 -6.51 -2.82 18.32
CA HIS A 57 -6.91 -1.68 19.13
C HIS A 57 -6.13 -0.41 18.78
N TYR A 58 -4.81 -0.53 18.55
CA TYR A 58 -3.95 0.56 18.11
C TYR A 58 -4.40 1.13 16.75
N GLN A 59 -4.71 0.26 15.78
CA GLN A 59 -5.18 0.68 14.45
C GLN A 59 -6.58 1.30 14.51
N THR A 60 -7.50 0.71 15.26
CA THR A 60 -8.88 1.20 15.40
C THR A 60 -8.91 2.57 16.09
N SER A 61 -8.09 2.78 17.12
CA SER A 61 -8.00 4.07 17.81
C SER A 61 -7.48 5.18 16.89
N ALA A 62 -6.42 4.89 16.13
CA ALA A 62 -5.89 5.82 15.13
C ALA A 62 -6.91 6.12 14.02
N GLY A 63 -7.66 5.10 13.56
CA GLY A 63 -8.70 5.24 12.55
C GLY A 63 -9.86 6.14 13.01
N LYS A 64 -10.29 6.05 14.27
CA LYS A 64 -11.32 6.93 14.84
C LYS A 64 -10.89 8.40 14.80
N ILE A 65 -9.67 8.70 15.23
CA ILE A 65 -9.13 10.07 15.22
C ILE A 65 -9.05 10.59 13.77
N TYR A 66 -8.57 9.76 12.85
CA TYR A 66 -8.52 10.12 11.43
C TYR A 66 -9.90 10.48 10.86
N ASN A 67 -10.93 9.69 11.17
CA ASN A 67 -12.30 9.98 10.73
C ASN A 67 -12.83 11.27 11.35
N GLN A 68 -12.57 11.53 12.63
CA GLN A 68 -12.96 12.79 13.28
C GLN A 68 -12.34 14.01 12.61
N ILE A 69 -11.06 13.92 12.19
CA ILE A 69 -10.38 15.00 11.47
C ILE A 69 -11.09 15.28 10.13
N ILE A 70 -11.41 14.23 9.36
CA ILE A 70 -12.10 14.37 8.08
C ILE A 70 -13.50 14.97 8.26
N GLU A 71 -14.27 14.46 9.22
CA GLU A 71 -15.62 14.96 9.49
C GLU A 71 -15.61 16.43 9.92
N ALA A 72 -14.64 16.83 10.75
CA ALA A 72 -14.46 18.21 11.14
C ALA A 72 -14.11 19.10 9.94
N ALA A 73 -13.17 18.68 9.09
CA ALA A 73 -12.78 19.40 7.89
C ALA A 73 -13.95 19.55 6.90
N ALA A 74 -14.75 18.50 6.74
CA ALA A 74 -15.94 18.51 5.89
C ALA A 74 -17.01 19.50 6.41
N LYS A 75 -17.28 19.50 7.73
CA LYS A 75 -18.23 20.45 8.35
C LYS A 75 -17.77 21.90 8.25
N ALA A 76 -16.47 22.15 8.33
CA ALA A 76 -15.90 23.48 8.18
C ALA A 76 -15.98 24.03 6.75
N GLY A 77 -16.47 23.23 5.78
CA GLY A 77 -16.50 23.63 4.36
C GLY A 77 -15.11 23.91 3.81
N SER A 78 -14.06 23.40 4.47
CA SER A 78 -12.66 23.60 4.11
C SER A 78 -12.11 22.32 3.49
N PRO A 79 -12.33 22.08 2.19
CA PRO A 79 -11.66 20.99 1.48
C PRO A 79 -10.13 21.19 1.41
N ALA A 80 -9.65 22.40 1.70
CA ALA A 80 -8.24 22.79 1.65
C ALA A 80 -7.68 23.12 3.05
N GLY A 81 -7.47 22.07 3.86
CA GLY A 81 -6.47 22.04 4.93
C GLY A 81 -6.30 23.33 5.70
N ASP A 82 -7.29 23.72 6.48
CA ASP A 82 -7.11 24.75 7.50
C ASP A 82 -5.98 24.34 8.48
N ALA A 83 -5.47 25.33 9.22
CA ALA A 83 -4.39 25.07 10.17
C ALA A 83 -4.79 24.01 11.23
N ALA A 84 -6.09 23.93 11.55
CA ALA A 84 -6.66 22.94 12.46
C ALA A 84 -6.55 21.51 11.91
N THR A 85 -6.89 21.27 10.65
CA THR A 85 -6.80 19.97 9.98
C THR A 85 -5.35 19.52 9.85
N ILE A 86 -4.45 20.42 9.45
CA ILE A 86 -3.01 20.12 9.38
C ILE A 86 -2.49 19.73 10.77
N LYS A 87 -2.87 20.47 11.81
CA LYS A 87 -2.51 20.14 13.19
C LYS A 87 -3.08 18.78 13.59
N GLY A 88 -4.35 18.49 13.30
CA GLY A 88 -4.97 17.20 13.60
C GLY A 88 -4.23 16.03 12.97
N TYR A 89 -3.83 16.13 11.70
CA TYR A 89 -3.03 15.10 11.04
C TYR A 89 -1.64 14.95 11.66
N LYS A 90 -0.95 16.05 12.01
CA LYS A 90 0.34 15.99 12.71
C LYS A 90 0.22 15.31 14.08
N ASP A 91 -0.79 15.67 14.86
CA ASP A 91 -1.03 15.10 16.18
C ASP A 91 -1.34 13.59 16.08
N LEU A 92 -2.11 13.17 15.07
CA LEU A 92 -2.37 11.75 14.76
C LEU A 92 -1.09 11.00 14.40
N ILE A 93 -0.24 11.57 13.55
CA ILE A 93 1.03 10.95 13.14
C ILE A 93 1.97 10.82 14.34
N SER A 94 2.01 11.82 15.23
CA SER A 94 2.84 11.77 16.43
C SER A 94 2.38 10.70 17.42
N GLN A 95 1.07 10.54 17.62
CA GLN A 95 0.51 9.55 18.54
C GLN A 95 0.54 8.13 17.98
N TYR A 96 0.29 7.98 16.68
CA TYR A 96 0.13 6.68 16.03
C TYR A 96 1.01 6.49 14.78
N PRO A 97 2.34 6.67 14.85
CA PRO A 97 3.22 6.78 13.68
C PRO A 97 3.24 5.54 12.77
N ARG A 98 2.95 4.36 13.31
CA ARG A 98 2.93 3.08 12.55
C ARG A 98 1.53 2.63 12.16
N SER A 99 0.52 3.49 12.33
CA SER A 99 -0.85 3.18 11.96
C SER A 99 -1.10 3.42 10.46
N ARG A 100 -2.05 2.66 9.88
CA ARG A 100 -2.54 2.92 8.52
C ARG A 100 -3.14 4.32 8.40
N ALA A 101 -3.78 4.78 9.47
CA ALA A 101 -4.32 6.13 9.58
C ALA A 101 -3.24 7.22 9.49
N ALA A 102 -2.08 7.02 10.13
CA ALA A 102 -0.96 7.95 10.03
C ALA A 102 -0.32 7.96 8.63
N ALA A 103 -0.22 6.81 7.96
CA ALA A 103 0.17 6.78 6.55
C ALA A 103 -0.82 7.63 5.72
N MET A 104 -2.12 7.35 5.82
CA MET A 104 -3.13 8.12 5.10
C MET A 104 -3.09 9.63 5.42
N ALA A 105 -2.84 10.00 6.67
CA ALA A 105 -2.66 11.39 7.11
C ALA A 105 -1.46 12.05 6.42
N ASN A 106 -0.33 11.34 6.24
CA ASN A 106 0.81 11.84 5.48
C ASN A 106 0.47 12.10 4.01
N TYR A 107 -0.27 11.19 3.35
CA TYR A 107 -0.75 11.43 1.99
C TYR A 107 -1.64 12.69 1.90
N ARG A 108 -2.59 12.83 2.84
CA ARG A 108 -3.47 14.01 2.91
C ARG A 108 -2.66 15.29 3.14
N LEU A 109 -1.71 15.28 4.08
CA LEU A 109 -0.81 16.41 4.32
C LEU A 109 0.00 16.77 3.08
N GLY A 110 0.52 15.78 2.35
CA GLY A 110 1.21 16.00 1.08
C GLY A 110 0.35 16.79 0.08
N ASN A 111 -0.90 16.37 -0.12
CA ASN A 111 -1.85 17.07 -0.99
C ASN A 111 -2.16 18.49 -0.50
N LEU A 112 -2.34 18.67 0.80
CA LEU A 112 -2.64 19.98 1.39
C LEU A 112 -1.47 20.97 1.24
N TYR A 113 -0.25 20.53 1.55
CA TYR A 113 0.96 21.34 1.37
C TYR A 113 1.21 21.64 -0.10
N SER A 114 1.01 20.67 -1.00
CA SER A 114 1.13 20.86 -2.44
C SER A 114 0.16 21.94 -2.95
N GLY A 115 -1.12 21.88 -2.54
CA GLY A 115 -2.12 22.90 -2.87
C GLY A 115 -1.78 24.29 -2.33
N ARG A 116 -1.08 24.36 -1.19
CA ARG A 116 -0.55 25.60 -0.58
C ARG A 116 0.79 26.05 -1.16
N ARG A 117 1.35 25.31 -2.13
CA ARG A 117 2.69 25.53 -2.70
C ARG A 117 3.83 25.41 -1.69
N GLU A 118 3.59 24.77 -0.55
CA GLU A 118 4.58 24.42 0.46
C GLU A 118 5.30 23.13 0.02
N TYR A 119 6.00 23.19 -1.12
CA TYR A 119 6.46 21.99 -1.83
C TYR A 119 7.43 21.11 -1.03
N ASP A 120 8.29 21.68 -0.18
CA ASP A 120 9.20 20.90 0.65
C ASP A 120 8.46 20.08 1.71
N ALA A 121 7.47 20.69 2.38
CA ALA A 121 6.62 19.98 3.33
C ALA A 121 5.78 18.90 2.62
N ALA A 122 5.29 19.18 1.41
CA ALA A 122 4.57 18.22 0.59
C ALA A 122 5.44 17.00 0.24
N ILE A 123 6.66 17.24 -0.25
CA ILE A 123 7.63 16.20 -0.59
C ILE A 123 7.92 15.32 0.62
N SER A 124 8.22 15.89 1.78
CA SER A 124 8.48 15.13 3.01
C SER A 124 7.28 14.27 3.42
N ALA A 125 6.06 14.82 3.37
CA ALA A 125 4.85 14.08 3.73
C ALA A 125 4.57 12.92 2.76
N TYR A 126 4.75 13.13 1.44
CA TYR A 126 4.62 12.06 0.45
C TYR A 126 5.67 10.96 0.64
N GLN A 127 6.90 11.30 0.96
CA GLN A 127 7.95 10.32 1.24
C GLN A 127 7.63 9.47 2.49
N GLU A 128 7.11 10.09 3.55
CA GLU A 128 6.68 9.35 4.74
C GLU A 128 5.45 8.46 4.48
N PHE A 129 4.55 8.85 3.58
CA PHE A 129 3.50 7.94 3.11
C PHE A 129 4.10 6.71 2.42
N LEU A 130 4.96 6.92 1.42
CA LEU A 130 5.55 5.85 0.61
C LEU A 130 6.35 4.84 1.46
N LYS A 131 7.02 5.31 2.51
CA LYS A 131 7.78 4.47 3.44
C LYS A 131 6.90 3.52 4.27
N ASN A 132 5.68 3.94 4.59
CA ASN A 132 4.79 3.22 5.50
C ASN A 132 3.56 2.60 4.80
N SER A 133 3.40 2.82 3.50
CA SER A 133 2.32 2.27 2.68
C SER A 133 2.67 0.88 2.12
N SER A 134 1.67 0.01 1.98
CA SER A 134 1.81 -1.21 1.18
C SER A 134 1.90 -0.84 -0.30
N ALA A 135 2.84 -1.46 -1.02
CA ALA A 135 3.07 -1.23 -2.45
C ALA A 135 1.82 -1.46 -3.33
N GLU A 136 0.84 -2.22 -2.83
CA GLU A 136 -0.39 -2.58 -3.54
C GLU A 136 -1.46 -1.48 -3.58
N SER A 137 -1.29 -0.36 -2.88
CA SER A 137 -2.31 0.69 -2.82
C SER A 137 -2.25 1.62 -4.04
N ASP A 138 -3.40 1.89 -4.67
CA ASP A 138 -3.55 2.88 -5.76
C ASP A 138 -3.02 4.27 -5.38
N LEU A 139 -3.06 4.60 -4.08
CA LEU A 139 -2.54 5.85 -3.55
C LEU A 139 -1.03 5.97 -3.70
N VAL A 140 -0.29 4.86 -3.85
CA VAL A 140 1.15 4.88 -4.13
C VAL A 140 1.40 5.51 -5.49
N THR A 141 0.64 5.14 -6.52
CA THR A 141 0.73 5.75 -7.86
C THR A 141 0.43 7.24 -7.81
N LEU A 142 -0.66 7.63 -7.13
CA LEU A 142 -1.03 9.03 -7.00
C LEU A 142 -0.03 9.83 -6.17
N THR A 143 0.60 9.21 -5.16
CA THR A 143 1.62 9.86 -4.34
C THR A 143 2.89 10.14 -5.15
N TYR A 144 3.35 9.19 -5.96
CA TYR A 144 4.46 9.42 -6.87
C TYR A 144 4.15 10.53 -7.89
N ASN A 145 2.92 10.62 -8.39
CA ASN A 145 2.49 11.75 -9.21
C ASN A 145 2.50 13.08 -8.45
N GLY A 146 2.00 13.12 -7.22
CA GLY A 146 2.03 14.31 -6.37
C GLY A 146 3.46 14.77 -6.04
N LEU A 147 4.34 13.81 -5.76
CA LEU A 147 5.76 14.04 -5.53
C LEU A 147 6.45 14.63 -6.77
N GLY A 148 6.21 14.02 -7.95
CA GLY A 148 6.71 14.52 -9.22
C GLY A 148 6.23 15.94 -9.53
N ALA A 149 4.95 16.23 -9.27
CA ALA A 149 4.39 17.57 -9.48
C ALA A 149 5.03 18.63 -8.57
N CYS A 150 5.30 18.28 -7.30
CA CYS A 150 6.02 19.19 -6.39
C CYS A 150 7.46 19.44 -6.85
N GLN A 151 8.16 18.41 -7.32
CA GLN A 151 9.53 18.53 -7.84
C GLN A 151 9.57 19.33 -9.14
N GLU A 152 8.60 19.13 -10.04
CA GLU A 152 8.40 19.90 -11.27
C GLU A 152 8.18 21.38 -10.95
N ALA A 153 7.33 21.70 -9.98
CA ALA A 153 7.10 23.08 -9.52
C ALA A 153 8.37 23.71 -8.93
N LYS A 154 9.24 22.91 -8.30
CA LYS A 154 10.57 23.32 -7.84
C LYS A 154 11.64 23.36 -8.95
N LYS A 155 11.27 23.09 -10.21
CA LYS A 155 12.18 22.98 -11.37
C LYS A 155 13.23 21.87 -11.26
N ASP A 156 13.05 20.92 -10.35
CA ASP A 156 13.89 19.72 -10.26
C ASP A 156 13.34 18.64 -11.23
N LEU A 157 13.53 18.90 -12.52
CA LEU A 157 12.94 18.09 -13.59
C LEU A 157 13.48 16.65 -13.63
N ASN A 158 14.70 16.42 -13.12
CA ASN A 158 15.27 15.08 -13.06
C ASN A 158 14.57 14.25 -11.98
N LYS A 159 14.43 14.79 -10.76
CA LYS A 159 13.67 14.08 -9.71
C LYS A 159 12.21 13.92 -10.07
N ALA A 160 11.61 14.92 -10.73
CA ALA A 160 10.24 14.81 -11.21
C ALA A 160 10.06 13.62 -12.16
N LEU A 161 10.98 13.42 -13.11
CA LEU A 161 10.99 12.24 -13.99
C LEU A 161 11.14 10.94 -13.20
N GLU A 162 12.06 10.88 -12.23
CA GLU A 162 12.22 9.69 -11.38
C GLU A 162 10.91 9.34 -10.65
N SER A 163 10.25 10.33 -10.07
CA SER A 163 8.97 10.13 -9.37
C SER A 163 7.87 9.67 -10.32
N TYR A 164 7.72 10.30 -11.49
CA TYR A 164 6.71 9.88 -12.45
C TYR A 164 7.01 8.51 -13.07
N ASP A 165 8.28 8.18 -13.30
CA ASP A 165 8.70 6.84 -13.74
C ASP A 165 8.37 5.78 -12.67
N MET A 166 8.61 6.08 -11.39
CA MET A 166 8.18 5.20 -10.30
C MET A 166 6.67 5.01 -10.28
N ALA A 167 5.87 6.04 -10.61
CA ALA A 167 4.41 5.88 -10.73
C ALA A 167 4.02 4.84 -11.80
N THR A 168 4.75 4.74 -12.92
CA THR A 168 4.50 3.74 -13.97
C THR A 168 4.82 2.30 -13.56
N LYS A 169 5.55 2.11 -12.47
CA LYS A 169 6.02 0.80 -11.97
C LYS A 169 5.21 0.27 -10.78
N THR A 170 4.18 1.00 -10.36
CA THR A 170 3.30 0.63 -9.25
C THR A 170 2.27 -0.43 -9.65
N SER A 171 1.69 -1.14 -8.68
CA SER A 171 0.65 -2.15 -8.93
C SER A 171 -0.58 -1.59 -9.65
N ALA A 172 -0.94 -0.35 -9.36
CA ALA A 172 -2.10 0.34 -9.95
C ALA A 172 -1.73 1.20 -11.17
N ALA A 173 -0.50 1.12 -11.68
CA ALA A 173 -0.04 1.97 -12.78
C ALA A 173 -0.91 1.87 -14.03
N SER A 174 -1.48 0.69 -14.32
CA SER A 174 -2.37 0.44 -15.45
C SER A 174 -3.62 1.31 -15.44
N SER A 175 -4.15 1.64 -14.26
CA SER A 175 -5.32 2.51 -14.10
C SER A 175 -5.00 4.00 -14.33
N PHE A 176 -3.73 4.37 -14.35
CA PHE A 176 -3.27 5.75 -14.46
C PHE A 176 -2.31 5.99 -15.63
N GLU A 177 -2.26 5.10 -16.64
CA GLU A 177 -1.30 5.19 -17.75
C GLU A 177 -1.34 6.53 -18.48
N VAL A 178 -2.55 7.00 -18.81
CA VAL A 178 -2.75 8.29 -19.51
C VAL A 178 -2.17 9.45 -18.68
N LEU A 179 -2.43 9.46 -17.37
CA LEU A 179 -1.91 10.48 -16.45
C LEU A 179 -0.38 10.40 -16.35
N ASN A 180 0.16 9.21 -16.09
CA ASN A 180 1.58 8.98 -15.89
C ASN A 180 2.40 9.37 -17.13
N TYR A 181 1.99 8.89 -18.31
CA TYR A 181 2.69 9.22 -19.56
C TYR A 181 2.56 10.71 -19.92
N SER A 182 1.40 11.33 -19.69
CA SER A 182 1.22 12.78 -19.92
C SER A 182 2.11 13.63 -19.01
N ASN A 183 2.31 13.20 -17.76
CA ASN A 183 3.19 13.88 -16.82
C ASN A 183 4.66 13.76 -17.24
N ILE A 184 5.11 12.56 -17.62
CA ILE A 184 6.47 12.33 -18.13
C ILE A 184 6.72 13.17 -19.39
N ALA A 185 5.78 13.18 -20.33
CA ALA A 185 5.86 13.97 -21.55
C ALA A 185 5.99 15.47 -21.26
N ARG A 186 5.18 15.99 -20.33
CA ARG A 186 5.25 17.40 -19.90
C ARG A 186 6.61 17.76 -19.30
N VAL A 187 7.23 16.87 -18.54
CA VAL A 187 8.58 17.12 -18.02
C VAL A 187 9.62 17.13 -19.14
N TYR A 188 9.51 16.26 -20.15
CA TYR A 188 10.38 16.32 -21.33
C TYR A 188 10.19 17.60 -22.15
N GLU A 189 8.96 18.12 -22.29
CA GLU A 189 8.73 19.46 -22.87
C GLU A 189 9.50 20.53 -22.07
N ALA A 190 9.39 20.51 -20.73
CA ALA A 190 10.09 21.47 -19.87
C ALA A 190 11.63 21.34 -19.91
N LYS A 191 12.14 20.15 -20.26
CA LYS A 191 13.56 19.89 -20.51
C LYS A 191 14.01 20.23 -21.93
N ASN A 192 13.11 20.74 -22.78
CA ASN A 192 13.35 21.03 -24.19
C ASN A 192 13.77 19.79 -25.01
N ASP A 193 13.19 18.63 -24.70
CA ASP A 193 13.34 17.37 -25.45
C ASP A 193 12.01 17.00 -26.13
N PRO A 194 11.68 17.64 -27.26
CA PRO A 194 10.39 17.45 -27.94
C PRO A 194 10.22 16.03 -28.48
N ALA A 195 11.32 15.35 -28.85
CA ALA A 195 11.29 13.98 -29.35
C ALA A 195 10.76 13.02 -28.29
N LYS A 196 11.32 13.07 -27.07
CA LYS A 196 10.81 12.24 -25.96
C LYS A 196 9.44 12.68 -25.47
N ALA A 197 9.16 13.98 -25.45
CA ALA A 197 7.82 14.47 -25.12
C ALA A 197 6.77 13.87 -26.07
N ALA A 198 7.02 13.90 -27.38
CA ALA A 198 6.13 13.33 -28.37
C ALA A 198 5.98 11.80 -28.22
N GLU A 199 7.06 11.07 -27.92
CA GLU A 199 7.00 9.63 -27.64
C GLU A 199 6.01 9.32 -26.51
N PHE A 200 6.12 10.01 -25.37
CA PHE A 200 5.25 9.76 -24.22
C PHE A 200 3.82 10.28 -24.42
N TYR A 201 3.61 11.36 -25.16
CA TYR A 201 2.25 11.77 -25.53
C TYR A 201 1.55 10.78 -26.45
N ARG A 202 2.27 10.13 -27.38
CA ARG A 202 1.71 9.03 -28.18
C ARG A 202 1.34 7.84 -27.30
N LYS A 203 2.21 7.44 -26.37
CA LYS A 203 1.89 6.40 -25.37
C LYS A 203 0.63 6.75 -24.56
N ALA A 204 0.46 8.01 -24.14
CA ALA A 204 -0.75 8.44 -23.46
C ALA A 204 -1.99 8.38 -24.38
N LEU A 205 -1.84 8.74 -25.65
CA LEU A 205 -2.92 8.77 -26.64
C LEU A 205 -3.43 7.36 -26.95
N ASP A 206 -2.54 6.38 -27.05
CA ASP A 206 -2.89 4.97 -27.29
C ASP A 206 -3.69 4.35 -26.13
N LYS A 207 -3.64 4.97 -24.94
CA LYS A 207 -4.28 4.50 -23.71
C LYS A 207 -5.59 5.20 -23.38
N THR A 208 -5.95 6.26 -24.10
CA THR A 208 -7.16 7.03 -23.82
C THR A 208 -8.27 6.74 -24.83
N THR A 209 -9.50 6.66 -24.34
CA THR A 209 -10.72 6.65 -25.16
C THR A 209 -11.56 7.92 -24.94
N ASP A 210 -11.12 8.82 -24.04
CA ASP A 210 -11.81 10.07 -23.75
C ASP A 210 -11.59 11.07 -24.91
N PRO A 211 -12.65 11.57 -25.56
CA PRO A 211 -12.53 12.54 -26.65
C PRO A 211 -11.79 13.83 -26.25
N LEU A 212 -11.98 14.32 -25.01
CA LEU A 212 -11.32 15.55 -24.56
C LEU A 212 -9.82 15.34 -24.39
N MET A 213 -9.44 14.22 -23.76
CA MET A 213 -8.03 13.85 -23.64
C MET A 213 -7.39 13.58 -25.00
N THR A 214 -8.09 12.90 -25.91
CA THR A 214 -7.65 12.66 -27.28
C THR A 214 -7.34 13.98 -27.99
N LEU A 215 -8.24 14.96 -27.91
CA LEU A 215 -8.06 16.28 -28.49
C LEU A 215 -6.86 17.02 -27.87
N TYR A 216 -6.75 16.98 -26.54
CA TYR A 216 -5.63 17.58 -25.80
C TYR A 216 -4.28 16.99 -26.25
N LEU A 217 -4.16 15.67 -26.30
CA LEU A 217 -2.92 14.98 -26.67
C LEU A 217 -2.54 15.19 -28.13
N LYS A 218 -3.50 15.16 -29.06
CA LYS A 218 -3.26 15.50 -30.47
C LYS A 218 -2.77 16.93 -30.65
N ARG A 219 -3.34 17.88 -29.90
CA ARG A 219 -2.88 19.28 -29.90
C ARG A 219 -1.44 19.38 -29.38
N LYS A 220 -1.11 18.70 -28.29
CA LYS A 220 0.26 18.66 -27.77
C LYS A 220 1.24 18.11 -28.79
N LEU A 221 0.92 16.98 -29.44
CA LEU A 221 1.76 16.40 -30.49
C LEU A 221 1.97 17.35 -31.68
N ALA A 222 0.92 18.01 -32.15
CA ALA A 222 1.02 18.95 -33.27
C ALA A 222 1.90 20.18 -32.97
N ILE A 223 1.99 20.60 -31.70
CA ILE A 223 2.89 21.69 -31.27
C ILE A 223 4.35 21.24 -31.27
N LEU A 224 4.61 19.95 -31.04
CA LEU A 224 5.95 19.38 -30.94
C LEU A 224 6.58 19.03 -32.30
N GLY A 225 5.79 18.95 -33.37
CA GLY A 225 6.24 18.64 -34.74
C GLY A 225 5.74 17.29 -35.23
#